data_AF-A0A939NUW1-F1
#
_entry.id   AF-A0A939NUW1-F1
#
_cell.length_a   1.000
_cell.length_b   1.000
_cell.length_c   1.000
_cell.angle_alpha   90.00
_cell.angle_beta   90.00
_cell.angle_gamma   90.00
#
_symmetry.space_group_name_H-M   'P 1'
#
loop_
_entity.id
_entity.type
_entity.pdbx_description
1 polymer ?
#
loop_
_entity_poly.entity_id
_entity_poly.type
_entity_poly.pdbx_seq_one_letter_code
_entity_poly.pdbx_strand_id
1 'polypeptide(L)'
;MADIDEPTLPFGLSQVHGDGSGIGEAHRMLPQALNDRLRAQARRLGVSLASLCHLAWGQVVALSSGRQQVVFGTVLFGRMHAGAG
;
A
#
# COMPACT_ATOMS: atom_id res chain seq x y z
N MET A 1 9.85 9.97 15.07
CA MET A 1 9.61 9.80 13.62
C MET A 1 10.96 9.92 12.93
N ALA A 2 11.81 8.91 13.09
CA ALA A 2 13.13 8.81 12.47
C ALA A 2 13.66 7.42 12.83
N ASP A 3 13.34 6.42 12.00
CA ASP A 3 14.01 5.11 12.04
C ASP A 3 13.79 4.39 10.71
N ILE A 4 14.11 5.06 9.61
CA ILE A 4 13.92 4.52 8.26
C ILE A 4 15.10 5.02 7.42
N ASP A 5 16.22 4.34 7.59
CA ASP A 5 17.51 4.76 7.02
C ASP A 5 17.67 4.44 5.52
N GLU A 6 16.84 3.55 4.95
CA GLU A 6 16.99 3.13 3.55
C GLU A 6 15.65 2.99 2.81
N PRO A 7 15.57 3.41 1.53
CA PRO A 7 14.35 3.31 0.73
C PRO A 7 13.93 1.84 0.59
N THR A 8 12.66 1.53 0.84
CA THR A 8 12.10 0.21 0.54
C THR A 8 12.04 0.06 -0.97
N LEU A 9 12.99 -0.67 -1.55
CA LEU A 9 13.07 -0.97 -2.98
C LEU A 9 12.45 -2.35 -3.24
N PRO A 10 11.14 -2.47 -3.53
CA PRO A 10 10.55 -3.74 -3.92
C PRO A 10 11.25 -4.27 -5.16
N PHE A 11 11.64 -5.54 -5.13
CA PHE A 11 12.37 -6.22 -6.21
C PHE A 11 13.76 -5.64 -6.53
N GLY A 12 14.36 -4.81 -5.66
CA GLY A 12 15.69 -4.23 -5.90
C GLY A 12 15.74 -3.21 -7.05
N LEU A 13 14.58 -2.70 -7.49
CA LEU A 13 14.46 -1.75 -8.59
C LEU A 13 14.85 -0.35 -8.12
N SER A 14 16.13 0.00 -8.25
CA SER A 14 16.65 1.36 -7.97
C SER A 14 16.42 2.36 -9.11
N GLN A 15 15.96 1.90 -10.28
CA GLN A 15 15.74 2.72 -11.46
C GLN A 15 14.26 2.72 -11.87
N VAL A 16 13.53 3.73 -11.38
CA VAL A 16 12.15 4.03 -11.79
C VAL A 16 12.05 5.17 -12.83
N HIS A 17 13.18 5.64 -13.37
CA HIS A 17 13.24 6.69 -14.41
C HIS A 17 12.86 6.20 -15.83
N GLY A 18 12.10 5.11 -15.94
CA GLY A 18 11.52 4.66 -17.22
C GLY A 18 10.17 5.34 -17.48
N ASP A 19 9.80 5.49 -18.75
CA ASP A 19 8.51 6.02 -19.24
C ASP A 19 7.28 5.16 -18.87
N GLY A 20 7.44 4.17 -18.00
CA GLY A 20 6.39 3.24 -17.59
C GLY A 20 6.03 2.18 -18.64
N SER A 21 6.69 2.14 -19.80
CA SER A 21 6.35 1.25 -20.93
C SER A 21 6.56 -0.25 -20.66
N GLY A 22 7.27 -0.60 -19.58
CA GLY A 22 7.51 -1.99 -19.13
C GLY A 22 6.65 -2.45 -17.95
N ILE A 23 5.67 -1.66 -17.50
CA ILE A 23 4.84 -2.01 -16.34
C ILE A 23 3.81 -3.07 -16.74
N GLY A 24 3.97 -4.30 -16.24
CA GLY A 24 2.96 -5.34 -16.33
C GLY A 24 1.86 -5.12 -15.28
N GLU A 25 0.62 -4.91 -15.72
CA GLU A 25 -0.52 -4.74 -14.81
C GLU A 25 -1.23 -6.08 -14.58
N ALA A 26 -1.52 -6.38 -13.31
CA ALA A 26 -2.27 -7.57 -12.92
C ALA A 26 -3.54 -7.18 -12.18
N HIS A 27 -4.69 -7.54 -12.75
CA HIS A 27 -6.00 -7.36 -12.12
C HIS A 27 -6.51 -8.68 -11.56
N ARG A 28 -6.87 -8.70 -10.27
CA ARG A 28 -7.54 -9.82 -9.63
C ARG A 28 -8.74 -9.32 -8.87
N MET A 29 -9.93 -9.80 -9.25
CA MET A 29 -11.15 -9.49 -8.54
C MET A 29 -11.20 -10.28 -7.24
N LEU A 30 -11.47 -9.59 -6.12
CA LEU A 30 -11.69 -10.23 -4.84
C LEU A 30 -13.05 -10.94 -4.86
N PRO A 31 -13.12 -12.24 -4.53
CA PRO A 31 -14.39 -12.94 -4.41
C PRO A 31 -15.33 -12.23 -3.42
N GLN A 32 -16.63 -12.20 -3.73
CA GLN A 32 -17.62 -11.49 -2.90
C GLN A 32 -17.58 -11.94 -1.43
N ALA A 33 -17.49 -13.26 -1.19
CA ALA A 33 -17.41 -13.82 0.16
C ALA A 33 -16.18 -13.31 0.95
N LEU A 34 -15.05 -13.07 0.28
CA LEU A 34 -13.87 -12.49 0.91
C LEU A 34 -14.08 -11.01 1.24
N ASN A 35 -14.72 -10.27 0.34
CA ASN A 35 -15.07 -8.87 0.55
C ASN A 35 -15.98 -8.70 1.78
N ASP A 36 -17.02 -9.52 1.89
CA ASP A 36 -17.98 -9.48 3.00
C ASP A 36 -17.29 -9.78 4.35
N ARG A 37 -16.38 -10.76 4.36
CA ARG A 37 -15.57 -11.09 5.54
C ARG A 37 -14.65 -9.94 5.94
N LEU A 38 -13.98 -9.31 4.98
CA LEU A 38 -13.10 -8.16 5.25
C LEU A 38 -13.90 -6.98 5.84
N ARG A 39 -15.08 -6.69 5.29
CA ARG A 39 -15.97 -5.65 5.84
C ARG A 39 -16.46 -5.97 7.24
N ALA A 40 -16.80 -7.23 7.52
CA ALA A 40 -17.18 -7.66 8.85
C ALA A 40 -16.02 -7.48 9.85
N GLN A 41 -14.79 -7.85 9.47
CA GLN A 41 -13.60 -7.67 10.31
C GLN A 41 -13.28 -6.20 10.53
N ALA A 42 -13.33 -5.37 9.48
CA ALA A 42 -13.11 -3.93 9.59
C ALA A 42 -14.08 -3.30 10.61
N ARG A 43 -15.37 -3.64 10.52
CA ARG A 43 -16.40 -3.21 11.50
C ARG A 43 -16.10 -3.70 12.91
N ARG A 44 -15.72 -4.97 13.09
CA ARG A 44 -15.38 -5.53 14.40
C ARG A 44 -14.19 -4.85 15.05
N LEU A 45 -13.21 -4.43 14.25
CA LEU A 45 -11.99 -3.77 14.69
C LEU A 45 -12.14 -2.23 14.77
N GLY A 46 -13.28 -1.67 14.37
CA GLY A 46 -13.50 -0.22 14.34
C GLY A 46 -12.65 0.53 13.30
N VAL A 47 -12.15 -0.16 12.27
CA VAL A 47 -11.28 0.41 11.24
C VAL A 47 -11.98 0.42 9.88
N SER A 48 -11.42 1.18 8.93
CA SER A 48 -11.91 1.19 7.56
C SER A 48 -11.43 -0.05 6.78
N LEU A 49 -12.18 -0.44 5.73
CA LEU A 49 -11.71 -1.45 4.79
C LEU A 49 -10.41 -1.02 4.11
N ALA A 50 -10.24 0.28 3.84
CA ALA A 50 -9.01 0.83 3.27
C ALA A 50 -7.78 0.57 4.16
N SER A 51 -7.93 0.62 5.49
CA SER A 51 -6.87 0.29 6.45
C SER A 51 -6.41 -1.16 6.30
N LEU A 52 -7.35 -2.10 6.13
CA LEU A 52 -7.02 -3.51 5.88
C LEU A 52 -6.34 -3.70 4.52
N CYS A 53 -6.79 -2.97 3.49
CA CYS A 53 -6.15 -3.00 2.17
C CYS A 53 -4.73 -2.43 2.21
N HIS A 54 -4.49 -1.34 2.95
CA HIS A 54 -3.14 -0.80 3.15
C HIS A 54 -2.25 -1.81 3.88
N LEU A 55 -2.75 -2.48 4.93
CA LEU A 55 -1.99 -3.53 5.60
C LEU A 55 -1.62 -4.68 4.65
N ALA A 56 -2.55 -5.10 3.77
CA ALA A 56 -2.28 -6.13 2.77
C ALA A 56 -1.19 -5.69 1.79
N TRP A 57 -1.24 -4.45 1.29
CA TRP A 57 -0.20 -3.91 0.41
C TRP A 57 1.14 -3.75 1.12
N GLY A 58 1.15 -3.30 2.39
CA GLY A 58 2.36 -3.24 3.20
C GLY A 58 3.04 -4.61 3.32
N GLN A 59 2.26 -5.68 3.53
CA GLN A 59 2.81 -7.05 3.53
C GLN A 59 3.38 -7.47 2.17
N VAL A 60 2.70 -7.14 1.06
CA VAL A 60 3.21 -7.43 -0.28
C VAL A 60 4.55 -6.74 -0.53
N VAL A 61 4.66 -5.45 -0.16
CA VAL A 61 5.90 -4.67 -0.29
C VAL A 61 7.01 -5.21 0.63
N ALA A 62 6.67 -5.60 1.87
CA ALA A 62 7.61 -6.19 2.82
C ALA A 62 8.21 -7.49 2.28
N LEU A 63 7.35 -8.40 1.81
CA LEU A 63 7.77 -9.69 1.26
C LEU A 63 8.55 -9.53 -0.05
N SER A 64 8.18 -8.59 -0.92
CA SER A 64 8.89 -8.35 -2.18
C SER A 64 10.23 -7.62 -2.00
N SER A 65 10.42 -6.93 -0.87
CA SER A 65 11.66 -6.20 -0.54
C SER A 65 12.59 -6.98 0.40
N GLY A 66 12.15 -8.13 0.94
CA GLY A 66 12.89 -8.85 1.98
C GLY A 66 13.04 -8.07 3.29
N ARG A 67 12.20 -7.05 3.52
CA ARG A 67 12.29 -6.16 4.68
C ARG A 67 11.06 -6.28 5.55
N GLN A 68 11.24 -6.30 6.86
CA GLN A 68 10.12 -6.32 7.82
C GLN A 68 9.52 -4.94 8.08
N GLN A 69 10.30 -3.88 7.87
CA GLN A 69 9.83 -2.49 7.97
C GLN A 69 9.75 -1.89 6.58
N VAL A 70 8.56 -1.40 6.21
CA VAL A 70 8.30 -0.81 4.89
C VAL A 70 7.53 0.48 5.01
N VAL A 71 7.87 1.43 4.15
CA VAL A 71 7.12 2.67 3.97
C VAL A 71 6.64 2.75 2.55
N PHE A 72 5.35 3.05 2.39
CA PHE A 72 4.74 3.33 1.10
C PHE A 72 3.66 4.41 1.29
N GLY A 73 3.49 5.25 0.28
CA GLY A 73 2.49 6.31 0.26
C GLY A 73 1.15 5.79 -0.28
N THR A 74 0.07 6.47 0.08
CA THR A 74 -1.27 6.23 -0.48
C THR A 74 -1.80 7.55 -1.00
N VAL A 75 -2.35 7.55 -2.22
CA VAL A 75 -2.89 8.77 -2.82
C VAL A 75 -4.31 8.96 -2.28
N LEU A 76 -4.51 10.04 -1.53
CA LEU A 76 -5.83 10.47 -1.10
C LEU A 76 -6.39 11.43 -2.15
N PHE A 77 -7.61 11.15 -2.61
CA PHE A 77 -8.27 12.00 -3.59
C PHE A 77 -8.73 13.30 -2.91
N GLY A 78 -8.03 14.40 -3.16
CA GLY A 78 -8.43 15.74 -2.71
C GLY A 78 -7.26 16.70 -2.62
N ARG A 79 -7.45 17.91 -3.18
CA ARG A 79 -6.58 19.06 -2.90
C ARG A 79 -6.69 19.38 -1.41
N MET A 80 -5.88 18.74 -0.57
CA MET A 80 -5.54 19.33 0.72
C MET A 80 -4.88 20.67 0.37
N HIS A 81 -5.61 21.77 0.55
CA HIS A 81 -4.92 22.99 0.90
C HIS A 81 -4.09 22.63 2.12
N ALA A 82 -2.77 22.54 1.95
CA ALA A 82 -1.85 22.62 3.06
C ALA A 82 -2.14 23.96 3.73
N GLY A 83 -3.05 23.93 4.72
CA GLY A 83 -3.38 25.09 5.53
C GLY A 83 -2.12 25.51 6.26
N ALA A 84 -1.80 26.79 6.12
CA ALA A 84 -0.67 27.44 6.76
C ALA A 84 -0.65 27.18 8.28
N GLY A 85 0.57 26.99 8.78
CA GLY A 85 0.90 26.85 10.19
C GLY A 85 2.34 26.45 10.34
#